data_AF-A0A9Q9ZSJ0-F1
#
_entry.id   AF-A0A9Q9ZSJ0-F1
#
_cell.length_a   1.000
_cell.length_b   1.000
_cell.length_c   1.000
_cell.angle_alpha   90.00
_cell.angle_beta   90.00
_cell.angle_gamma   90.00
#
_symmetry.space_group_name_H-M   'P 1'
#
loop_
_entity.id
_entity.type
_entity.pdbx_description
1 polymer ?
#
loop_
_entity_poly.entity_id
_entity_poly.type
_entity_poly.pdbx_seq_one_letter_code
_entity_poly.pdbx_strand_id
1 'polypeptide(L)'
;MFLFTVVLLPVLSGAGLAADEPTYWRTDPVTGQQLQCKKCPPGTRLGAHCTSSRETDCLPCGPGLFTEFWNYIPDCLRCDACSDHQQVVRPCNGTVNTVCGCEAGFYWDQHFCRRHSECKPGHGVKASGTPHRDTVCELCAGGHFADVRKTHAACVTHSACKTGEQLVLPGSRWHDNVCATCDQLTLKELVDLFEPVLSGLQIQYGTPIEHLKKLVNRRLRRKRFGKRAALRRAEGPVQWLQLWNDKMPEEAPLNLLSIYPSYLLADRIAHKILRFQHHCNSTALLTL
;
A
#
# COMPACT_ATOMS: atom_id res chain seq x y z
N MET A 1 23.65 64.17 14.50
CA MET A 1 22.56 64.61 15.41
C MET A 1 21.31 63.83 15.06
N PHE A 2 21.05 62.72 15.75
CA PHE A 2 19.88 61.86 15.52
C PHE A 2 18.70 62.40 16.33
N LEU A 3 17.68 62.92 15.65
CA LEU A 3 16.42 63.34 16.25
C LEU A 3 15.49 62.12 16.34
N PHE A 4 15.32 61.58 17.55
CA PHE A 4 14.27 60.60 17.85
C PHE A 4 12.92 61.31 17.98
N THR A 5 12.10 61.27 16.95
CA THR A 5 10.68 61.64 17.06
C THR A 5 9.89 60.45 17.58
N VAL A 6 9.44 60.53 18.83
CA VAL A 6 8.52 59.57 19.43
C VAL A 6 7.13 59.77 18.82
N VAL A 7 6.71 58.84 17.96
CA VAL A 7 5.34 58.81 17.42
C VAL A 7 4.45 58.10 18.45
N LEU A 8 3.68 58.90 19.20
CA LEU A 8 2.59 58.41 20.03
C LEU A 8 1.44 57.98 19.11
N LEU A 9 1.32 56.67 18.87
CA LEU A 9 0.14 56.10 18.22
C LEU A 9 -1.04 56.17 19.20
N PRO A 10 -2.18 56.76 18.82
CA PRO A 10 -3.37 56.71 19.66
C PRO A 10 -3.84 55.26 19.76
N VAL A 11 -4.06 54.80 20.98
CA VAL A 11 -4.72 53.52 21.25
C VAL A 11 -6.14 53.64 20.70
N LEU A 12 -6.36 53.14 19.49
CA LEU A 12 -7.69 52.85 18.98
C LEU A 12 -8.27 51.76 19.89
N SER A 13 -9.05 52.19 20.88
CA SER A 13 -10.02 51.33 21.54
C SER A 13 -10.89 50.73 20.43
N GLY A 14 -10.60 49.49 20.06
CA GLY A 14 -11.47 48.70 19.22
C GLY A 14 -12.81 48.58 19.93
N ALA A 15 -13.76 49.43 19.56
CA ALA A 15 -15.16 49.09 19.71
C ALA A 15 -15.32 47.76 18.96
N GLY A 16 -15.50 46.67 19.71
CA GLY A 16 -15.85 45.39 19.11
C GLY A 16 -17.03 45.62 18.20
N LEU A 17 -16.84 45.39 16.91
CA LEU A 17 -17.94 45.30 15.97
C LEU A 17 -18.82 44.18 16.50
N ALA A 18 -19.94 44.53 17.12
CA ALA A 18 -20.99 43.59 17.41
C ALA A 18 -21.43 43.03 16.06
N ALA A 19 -20.94 41.84 15.72
CA ALA A 19 -21.44 41.11 14.57
C ALA A 19 -22.93 40.89 14.82
N ASP A 20 -23.77 41.47 13.95
CA ASP A 20 -25.22 41.40 14.09
C ASP A 20 -25.65 39.92 14.13
N GLU A 21 -26.33 39.54 15.21
CA GLU A 21 -26.66 38.15 15.51
C GLU A 21 -27.73 37.65 14.52
N PRO A 22 -27.58 36.46 13.90
CA PRO A 22 -28.52 36.00 12.87
C PRO A 22 -29.96 35.91 13.39
N THR A 23 -30.93 36.39 12.61
CA THR A 23 -32.36 36.42 13.00
C THR A 23 -33.26 35.58 12.08
N TYR A 24 -34.47 35.28 12.54
CA TYR A 24 -35.54 34.63 11.77
C TYR A 24 -36.91 35.26 12.08
N TRP A 25 -37.83 35.18 11.11
CA TRP A 25 -39.18 35.72 11.24
C TRP A 25 -40.17 34.65 11.70
N ARG A 26 -41.09 35.01 12.58
CA ARG A 26 -42.22 34.16 12.99
C ARG A 26 -43.46 35.00 13.26
N THR A 27 -44.63 34.37 13.09
CA THR A 27 -45.88 34.92 13.62
C THR A 27 -46.06 34.47 15.07
N ASP A 28 -46.33 35.39 15.97
CA ASP A 28 -46.72 35.08 17.35
C ASP A 28 -48.11 34.42 17.36
N PRO A 29 -48.26 33.18 17.85
CA PRO A 29 -49.54 32.48 17.87
C PRO A 29 -50.58 33.14 18.79
N VAL A 30 -50.16 33.99 19.74
CA VAL A 30 -51.08 34.66 20.67
C VAL A 30 -51.58 35.98 20.09
N THR A 31 -50.68 36.81 19.57
CA THR A 31 -51.02 38.18 19.12
C THR A 31 -51.23 38.30 17.61
N GLY A 32 -50.80 37.31 16.83
CA GLY A 32 -50.79 37.36 15.36
C GLY A 32 -49.73 38.29 14.76
N GLN A 33 -48.87 38.92 15.58
CA GLN A 33 -47.85 39.85 15.13
C GLN A 33 -46.65 39.11 14.51
N GLN A 34 -46.06 39.70 13.46
CA GLN A 34 -44.76 39.27 12.94
C GLN A 34 -43.62 39.76 13.84
N LEU A 35 -42.80 38.83 14.32
CA LEU A 35 -41.67 39.07 15.21
C LEU A 35 -40.36 38.65 14.53
N GLN A 36 -39.32 39.47 14.71
CA GLN A 36 -37.94 39.14 14.34
C GLN A 36 -37.22 38.58 15.56
N CYS A 37 -36.98 37.28 15.56
CA CYS A 37 -36.32 36.58 16.67
C CYS A 37 -34.85 36.32 16.38
N LYS A 38 -34.00 36.35 17.40
CA LYS A 38 -32.61 35.87 17.31
C LYS A 38 -32.60 34.36 17.13
N LYS A 39 -31.69 33.85 16.30
CA LYS A 39 -31.41 32.42 16.19
C LYS A 39 -30.60 31.93 17.38
N CYS A 40 -30.63 30.63 17.61
CA CYS A 40 -29.79 29.97 18.58
C CYS A 40 -28.39 29.69 17.98
N PRO A 41 -27.30 29.92 18.74
CA PRO A 41 -25.94 29.69 18.26
C PRO A 41 -25.65 28.19 18.05
N PRO A 42 -24.59 27.85 17.30
CA PRO A 42 -24.07 26.48 17.25
C PRO A 42 -23.84 25.91 18.65
N GLY A 43 -24.11 24.62 18.86
CA GLY A 43 -24.07 24.04 20.22
C GLY A 43 -25.40 24.09 20.96
N THR A 44 -26.39 24.78 20.41
CA THR A 44 -27.70 24.97 21.05
C THR A 44 -28.85 24.71 20.09
N ARG A 45 -30.04 24.45 20.66
CA ARG A 45 -31.33 24.31 19.98
C ARG A 45 -32.34 25.30 20.53
N LEU A 46 -33.43 25.50 19.81
CA LEU A 46 -34.54 26.30 20.29
C LEU A 46 -35.25 25.64 21.48
N GLY A 47 -35.23 26.29 22.63
CA GLY A 47 -36.05 25.95 23.79
C GLY A 47 -37.44 26.55 23.69
N ALA A 48 -37.50 27.87 23.44
CA ALA A 48 -38.73 28.60 23.19
C ALA A 48 -38.51 29.76 22.23
N HIS A 49 -39.50 30.01 21.37
CA HIS A 49 -39.46 31.15 20.46
C HIS A 49 -39.60 32.50 21.21
N CYS A 50 -39.01 33.56 20.66
CA CYS A 50 -39.15 34.92 21.21
C CYS A 50 -40.60 35.41 21.16
N THR A 51 -41.08 36.08 22.20
CA THR A 51 -42.37 36.79 22.18
C THR A 51 -42.14 38.30 22.05
N SER A 52 -43.21 39.10 22.01
CA SER A 52 -43.10 40.56 22.04
C SER A 52 -42.35 41.11 23.28
N SER A 53 -42.21 40.31 24.34
CA SER A 53 -41.61 40.70 25.62
C SER A 53 -40.44 39.82 26.08
N ARG A 54 -40.12 38.73 25.37
CA ARG A 54 -39.06 37.79 25.74
C ARG A 54 -38.21 37.43 24.53
N GLU A 55 -36.89 37.39 24.70
CA GLU A 55 -35.98 36.92 23.65
C GLU A 55 -36.13 35.40 23.41
N THR A 56 -35.51 34.92 22.33
CA THR A 56 -35.44 33.49 22.03
C THR A 56 -34.69 32.77 23.14
N ASP A 57 -35.27 31.68 23.66
CA ASP A 57 -34.61 30.81 24.62
C ASP A 57 -33.88 29.68 23.89
N CYS A 58 -32.61 29.50 24.22
CA CYS A 58 -31.70 28.56 23.56
C CYS A 58 -31.11 27.60 24.59
N LEU A 59 -31.25 26.30 24.34
CA LEU A 59 -30.81 25.24 25.25
C LEU A 59 -29.62 24.49 24.64
N PRO A 60 -28.61 24.11 25.45
CA PRO A 60 -27.45 23.39 24.94
C PRO A 60 -27.82 22.00 24.42
N CYS A 61 -27.07 21.52 23.43
CA CYS A 61 -27.16 20.14 22.97
C CYS A 61 -26.67 19.17 24.04
N GLY A 62 -27.43 18.10 24.26
CA GLY A 62 -27.04 17.01 25.16
C GLY A 62 -25.92 16.12 24.58
N PRO A 63 -25.39 15.17 25.38
CA PRO A 63 -24.36 14.23 24.91
C PRO A 63 -24.80 13.45 23.67
N GLY A 64 -23.94 13.36 22.67
CA GLY A 64 -24.23 12.67 21.40
C GLY A 64 -25.13 13.45 20.44
N LEU A 65 -25.33 14.75 20.69
CA LEU A 65 -26.07 15.65 19.79
C LEU A 65 -25.25 16.90 19.46
N PHE A 66 -25.52 17.51 18.29
CA PHE A 66 -24.84 18.72 17.83
C PHE A 66 -25.73 19.65 16.99
N THR A 67 -25.33 20.92 16.87
CA THR A 67 -25.79 21.87 15.85
C THR A 67 -24.59 22.70 15.39
N GLU A 68 -24.27 22.65 14.10
CA GLU A 68 -23.08 23.31 13.54
C GLU A 68 -23.32 24.77 13.13
N PHE A 69 -24.59 25.13 12.90
CA PHE A 69 -24.98 26.45 12.41
C PHE A 69 -26.01 27.12 13.31
N TRP A 70 -26.10 28.44 13.19
CA TRP A 70 -27.17 29.24 13.79
C TRP A 70 -28.54 28.73 13.33
N ASN A 71 -29.38 28.37 14.29
CA ASN A 71 -30.58 27.61 14.01
C ASN A 71 -31.78 28.09 14.82
N TYR A 72 -32.96 27.59 14.50
CA TYR A 72 -34.19 27.74 15.27
C TYR A 72 -34.93 26.39 15.31
N ILE A 73 -34.17 25.30 15.22
CA ILE A 73 -34.73 23.94 15.22
C ILE A 73 -35.03 23.51 16.66
N PRO A 74 -36.12 22.75 16.89
CA PRO A 74 -36.53 22.36 18.23
C PRO A 74 -35.58 21.34 18.87
N ASP A 75 -34.88 20.54 18.06
CA ASP A 75 -34.04 19.42 18.50
C ASP A 75 -32.63 19.51 17.90
N CYS A 76 -31.61 19.18 18.67
CA CYS A 76 -30.25 19.03 18.14
C CYS A 76 -30.15 17.78 17.25
N LEU A 77 -29.19 17.78 16.32
CA LEU A 77 -28.94 16.67 15.42
C LEU A 77 -28.15 15.56 16.13
N ARG A 78 -28.45 14.30 15.82
CA ARG A 78 -27.69 13.17 16.35
C ARG A 78 -26.32 13.08 15.69
N CYS A 79 -25.27 12.86 16.48
CA CYS A 79 -23.94 12.60 15.96
C CYS A 79 -23.90 11.31 15.13
N ASP A 80 -23.18 11.34 14.02
CA ASP A 80 -22.97 10.16 13.19
C ASP A 80 -22.02 9.15 13.86
N ALA A 81 -22.19 7.89 13.50
CA ALA A 81 -21.26 6.81 13.83
C ALA A 81 -20.45 6.45 12.58
N CYS A 82 -19.16 6.16 12.77
CA CYS A 82 -18.32 5.68 11.67
C CYS A 82 -18.69 4.25 11.28
N SER A 83 -18.65 3.99 9.98
CA SER A 83 -19.00 2.70 9.38
C SER A 83 -17.78 1.77 9.25
N ASP A 84 -17.91 0.68 8.51
CA ASP A 84 -16.86 -0.32 8.33
C ASP A 84 -15.60 0.30 7.71
N HIS A 85 -14.44 -0.06 8.26
CA HIS A 85 -13.12 0.43 7.86
C HIS A 85 -12.95 1.96 7.97
N GLN A 86 -13.79 2.60 8.79
CA GLN A 86 -13.66 4.00 9.17
C GLN A 86 -13.32 4.15 10.63
N GLN A 87 -12.53 5.18 10.94
CA GLN A 87 -12.21 5.61 12.28
C GLN A 87 -12.65 7.04 12.52
N VAL A 88 -12.92 7.38 13.79
CA VAL A 88 -13.22 8.75 14.21
C VAL A 88 -11.95 9.59 14.08
N VAL A 89 -11.95 10.54 13.14
CA VAL A 89 -10.88 11.52 12.96
C VAL A 89 -11.11 12.73 13.87
N ARG A 90 -12.37 13.14 14.00
CA ARG A 90 -12.78 14.18 14.95
C ARG A 90 -14.02 13.71 15.70
N PRO A 91 -13.98 13.66 17.05
CA PRO A 91 -15.13 13.26 17.83
C PRO A 91 -16.24 14.30 17.75
N CYS A 92 -17.48 13.85 17.92
CA CYS A 92 -18.61 14.76 18.02
C CYS A 92 -18.54 15.60 19.29
N ASN A 93 -19.02 16.83 19.21
CA ASN A 93 -19.36 17.66 20.37
C ASN A 93 -20.62 18.48 20.06
N GLY A 94 -21.09 19.33 20.99
CA GLY A 94 -22.31 20.11 20.78
C GLY A 94 -22.32 20.96 19.50
N THR A 95 -21.16 21.38 19.00
CA THR A 95 -21.02 22.27 17.84
C THR A 95 -20.60 21.56 16.55
N VAL A 96 -20.09 20.34 16.60
CA VAL A 96 -19.58 19.63 15.41
C VAL A 96 -20.01 18.17 15.43
N ASN A 97 -20.39 17.67 14.26
CA ASN A 97 -20.64 16.26 14.06
C ASN A 97 -19.34 15.43 14.21
N THR A 98 -19.51 14.12 14.41
CA THR A 98 -18.44 13.14 14.20
C THR A 98 -17.91 13.27 12.77
N VAL A 99 -16.58 13.33 12.61
CA VAL A 99 -15.93 13.24 11.30
C VAL A 99 -15.23 11.90 11.21
N CYS A 100 -15.64 11.10 10.22
CA CYS A 100 -15.08 9.79 9.94
C CYS A 100 -14.07 9.87 8.79
N GLY A 101 -13.04 9.04 8.87
CA GLY A 101 -12.05 8.86 7.80
C GLY A 101 -11.67 7.40 7.68
N CYS A 102 -11.16 6.99 6.51
CA CYS A 102 -10.73 5.62 6.30
C CYS A 102 -9.54 5.26 7.19
N GLU A 103 -9.58 4.03 7.73
CA GLU A 103 -8.47 3.44 8.48
C GLU A 103 -7.22 3.25 7.59
N ALA A 104 -6.08 3.00 8.23
CA ALA A 104 -4.84 2.72 7.52
C ALA A 104 -4.99 1.50 6.59
N GLY A 105 -4.52 1.64 5.34
CA GLY A 105 -4.67 0.62 4.30
C GLY A 105 -5.97 0.71 3.50
N PHE A 106 -6.79 1.74 3.74
CA PHE A 106 -8.02 2.01 2.99
C PHE A 106 -8.04 3.45 2.44
N TYR A 107 -8.80 3.66 1.38
CA TYR A 107 -9.11 4.96 0.82
C TYR A 107 -10.60 5.13 0.57
N TRP A 108 -11.07 6.36 0.61
CA TRP A 108 -12.45 6.71 0.33
C TRP A 108 -12.73 6.60 -1.17
N ASP A 109 -13.64 5.71 -1.54
CA ASP A 109 -14.14 5.55 -2.91
C ASP A 109 -15.66 5.71 -2.92
N GLN A 110 -16.12 6.88 -3.38
CA GLN A 110 -17.52 7.31 -3.50
C GLN A 110 -18.32 7.27 -2.18
N HIS A 111 -18.61 6.08 -1.67
CA HIS A 111 -19.49 5.83 -0.53
C HIS A 111 -18.87 4.93 0.55
N PHE A 112 -17.73 4.29 0.30
CA PHE A 112 -17.14 3.35 1.24
C PHE A 112 -15.61 3.40 1.23
N CYS A 113 -15.01 2.93 2.33
CA CYS A 113 -13.57 2.76 2.43
C CYS A 113 -13.16 1.47 1.74
N ARG A 114 -12.37 1.59 0.68
CA ARG A 114 -11.82 0.46 -0.08
C ARG A 114 -10.39 0.21 0.30
N ARG A 115 -10.02 -1.06 0.41
CA ARG A 115 -8.63 -1.46 0.65
C ARG A 115 -7.75 -0.94 -0.49
N HIS A 116 -6.58 -0.44 -0.14
CA HIS A 116 -5.56 -0.06 -1.13
C HIS A 116 -5.17 -1.24 -2.02
N SER A 117 -4.99 -0.96 -3.31
CA SER A 117 -4.55 -1.93 -4.30
C SER A 117 -3.12 -2.40 -4.02
N GLU A 118 -2.92 -3.71 -4.11
CA GLU A 118 -1.59 -4.33 -4.06
C GLU A 118 -0.96 -4.36 -5.45
N CYS A 119 0.32 -3.99 -5.53
CA CYS A 119 1.04 -4.04 -6.79
C CYS A 119 1.32 -5.48 -7.22
N LYS A 120 1.03 -5.77 -8.48
CA LYS A 120 1.30 -7.08 -9.09
C LYS A 120 2.81 -7.35 -9.16
N PRO A 121 3.25 -8.62 -9.20
CA PRO A 121 4.64 -8.95 -9.45
C PRO A 121 5.21 -8.22 -10.67
N GLY A 122 6.42 -7.67 -10.51
CA GLY A 122 7.07 -6.86 -11.54
C GLY A 122 6.71 -5.37 -11.50
N HIS A 123 5.74 -4.98 -10.65
CA HIS A 123 5.38 -3.59 -10.41
C HIS A 123 5.75 -3.19 -8.98
N GLY A 124 6.24 -1.97 -8.83
CA GLY A 124 6.48 -1.35 -7.53
C GLY A 124 5.50 -0.22 -7.26
N VAL A 125 5.40 0.17 -5.98
CA VAL A 125 4.64 1.35 -5.57
C VAL A 125 5.35 2.60 -6.08
N LYS A 126 4.64 3.36 -6.91
CA LYS A 126 5.03 4.70 -7.36
C LYS A 126 4.58 5.78 -6.39
N ALA A 127 3.33 5.66 -5.94
CA ALA A 127 2.75 6.54 -4.94
C ALA A 127 1.94 5.71 -3.95
N SER A 128 2.24 5.87 -2.66
CA SER A 128 1.52 5.20 -1.58
C SER A 128 0.07 5.67 -1.52
N GLY A 129 -0.83 4.74 -1.17
CA GLY A 129 -2.23 5.06 -0.91
C GLY A 129 -2.39 6.06 0.25
N THR A 130 -3.43 6.88 0.16
CA THR A 130 -3.85 7.85 1.18
C THR A 130 -5.31 7.58 1.56
N PRO A 131 -5.86 8.23 2.60
CA PRO A 131 -7.28 8.10 2.93
C PRO A 131 -8.24 8.51 1.81
N HIS A 132 -7.76 9.18 0.75
CA HIS A 132 -8.59 9.67 -0.36
C HIS A 132 -8.13 9.20 -1.75
N ARG A 133 -7.04 8.43 -1.83
CA ARG A 133 -6.47 7.96 -3.09
C ARG A 133 -5.90 6.57 -2.93
N ASP A 134 -6.14 5.74 -3.94
CA ASP A 134 -5.55 4.41 -3.99
C ASP A 134 -4.02 4.43 -4.19
N THR A 135 -3.37 3.32 -3.87
CA THR A 135 -1.98 3.05 -4.22
C THR A 135 -1.82 3.04 -5.74
N VAL A 136 -0.81 3.76 -6.22
CA VAL A 136 -0.45 3.78 -7.64
C VAL A 136 0.78 2.91 -7.86
N CYS A 137 0.64 1.92 -8.73
CA CYS A 137 1.71 1.00 -9.10
C CYS A 137 2.33 1.39 -10.44
N GLU A 138 3.62 1.12 -10.61
CA GLU A 138 4.31 1.26 -11.89
C GLU A 138 5.16 0.04 -12.21
N LEU A 139 5.36 -0.21 -13.49
CA LEU A 139 6.17 -1.30 -13.98
C LEU A 139 7.64 -0.99 -13.76
N CYS A 140 8.40 -1.90 -13.12
CA CYS A 140 9.82 -1.66 -12.89
C CYS A 140 10.60 -1.64 -14.21
N ALA A 141 11.48 -0.65 -14.36
CA ALA A 141 12.37 -0.49 -15.51
C ALA A 141 13.41 -1.63 -15.59
N GLY A 142 14.12 -1.72 -16.71
CA GLY A 142 15.28 -2.62 -16.84
C GLY A 142 16.30 -2.38 -15.72
N GLY A 143 16.87 -3.45 -15.16
CA GLY A 143 17.81 -3.37 -14.03
C GLY A 143 17.16 -3.05 -12.67
N HIS A 144 15.83 -3.02 -12.58
CA HIS A 144 15.08 -2.77 -11.34
C HIS A 144 14.13 -3.92 -11.02
N PHE A 145 13.79 -4.05 -9.74
CA PHE A 145 12.81 -5.00 -9.24
C PHE A 145 12.03 -4.45 -8.05
N ALA A 146 10.85 -5.00 -7.80
CA ALA A 146 10.13 -4.82 -6.55
C ALA A 146 10.10 -6.16 -5.79
N ASP A 147 10.51 -6.15 -4.51
CA ASP A 147 10.50 -7.36 -3.68
C ASP A 147 9.07 -7.73 -3.32
N VAL A 148 8.57 -8.76 -3.99
CA VAL A 148 7.21 -9.31 -3.83
C VAL A 148 6.91 -9.83 -2.41
N ARG A 149 7.94 -10.02 -1.56
CA ARG A 149 7.76 -10.42 -0.15
C ARG A 149 7.46 -9.24 0.76
N LYS A 150 7.69 -8.01 0.29
CA LYS A 150 7.46 -6.77 1.04
C LYS A 150 6.16 -6.14 0.58
N THR A 151 5.29 -5.81 1.54
CA THR A 151 4.09 -5.03 1.27
C THR A 151 4.50 -3.63 0.81
N HIS A 152 3.83 -3.12 -0.22
CA HIS A 152 4.09 -1.79 -0.78
C HIS A 152 5.55 -1.53 -1.22
N ALA A 153 6.24 -2.56 -1.73
CA ALA A 153 7.62 -2.40 -2.23
C ALA A 153 7.68 -1.44 -3.42
N ALA A 154 8.61 -0.47 -3.38
CA ALA A 154 8.96 0.34 -4.53
C ALA A 154 9.90 -0.42 -5.48
N CYS A 155 10.00 0.05 -6.73
CA CYS A 155 11.03 -0.45 -7.65
C CYS A 155 12.40 0.04 -7.18
N VAL A 156 13.33 -0.89 -6.99
CA VAL A 156 14.71 -0.64 -6.59
C VAL A 156 15.67 -1.26 -7.59
N THR A 157 16.87 -0.71 -7.72
CA THR A 157 17.92 -1.25 -8.59
C THR A 157 18.35 -2.64 -8.13
N HIS A 158 18.71 -3.52 -9.06
CA HIS A 158 19.32 -4.80 -8.72
C HIS A 158 20.62 -4.60 -7.94
N SER A 159 20.82 -5.39 -6.90
CA SER A 159 22.06 -5.35 -6.12
C SER A 159 23.24 -5.89 -6.94
N ALA A 160 24.39 -5.23 -6.81
CA ALA A 160 25.63 -5.76 -7.35
C ALA A 160 26.15 -6.90 -6.46
N CYS A 161 26.69 -7.96 -7.07
CA CYS A 161 27.39 -9.00 -6.33
C CYS A 161 28.61 -8.40 -5.62
N LYS A 162 28.87 -8.83 -4.39
CA LYS A 162 30.01 -8.35 -3.60
C LYS A 162 31.32 -8.90 -4.16
N THR A 163 32.44 -8.32 -3.74
CA THR A 163 33.77 -8.82 -4.10
C THR A 163 33.94 -10.28 -3.68
N GLY A 164 34.30 -11.15 -4.63
CA GLY A 164 34.43 -12.60 -4.39
C GLY A 164 33.14 -13.40 -4.63
N GLU A 165 31.99 -12.74 -4.79
CA GLU A 165 30.74 -13.38 -5.22
C GLU A 165 30.63 -13.39 -6.75
N GLN A 166 29.98 -14.41 -7.28
CA GLN A 166 29.64 -14.55 -8.68
C GLN A 166 28.12 -14.47 -8.88
N LEU A 167 27.71 -13.83 -9.97
CA LEU A 167 26.31 -13.79 -10.38
C LEU A 167 25.84 -15.19 -10.83
N VAL A 168 24.97 -15.81 -10.05
CA VAL A 168 24.38 -17.12 -10.32
C VAL A 168 23.13 -17.00 -11.19
N LEU A 169 22.28 -16.03 -10.87
CA LEU A 169 21.05 -15.74 -11.60
C LEU A 169 20.88 -14.22 -11.75
N PRO A 170 20.77 -13.69 -12.98
CA PRO A 170 20.42 -12.29 -13.18
C PRO A 170 19.01 -12.01 -12.64
N GLY A 171 18.84 -10.83 -12.05
CA GLY A 171 17.59 -10.33 -11.52
C GLY A 171 16.53 -10.14 -12.60
N SER A 172 15.28 -10.05 -12.17
CA SER A 172 14.14 -9.70 -13.04
C SER A 172 13.34 -8.57 -12.39
N ARG A 173 12.16 -8.23 -12.91
CA ARG A 173 11.34 -7.16 -12.32
C ARG A 173 10.73 -7.49 -10.94
N TRP A 174 10.81 -8.74 -10.51
CA TRP A 174 10.16 -9.25 -9.29
C TRP A 174 11.12 -9.97 -8.32
N HIS A 175 12.40 -10.11 -8.68
CA HIS A 175 13.43 -10.59 -7.77
C HIS A 175 14.79 -9.96 -8.10
N ASP A 176 15.64 -9.89 -7.09
CA ASP A 176 17.00 -9.37 -7.22
C ASP A 176 17.96 -10.35 -7.91
N ASN A 177 19.16 -9.87 -8.24
CA ASN A 177 20.29 -10.72 -8.57
C ASN A 177 20.54 -11.75 -7.46
N VAL A 178 20.81 -13.00 -7.85
CA VAL A 178 21.26 -14.04 -6.92
C VAL A 178 22.76 -14.21 -7.11
N CYS A 179 23.51 -13.86 -6.07
CA CYS A 179 24.97 -13.93 -6.02
C CYS A 179 25.40 -15.00 -5.01
N ALA A 180 26.54 -15.65 -5.26
CA ALA A 180 27.12 -16.64 -4.35
C ALA A 180 28.64 -16.70 -4.50
N THR A 181 29.34 -17.00 -3.40
CA THR A 181 30.77 -17.32 -3.40
C THR A 181 31.01 -18.78 -3.76
N CYS A 182 32.20 -19.11 -4.26
CA CYS A 182 32.62 -20.49 -4.53
C CYS A 182 33.02 -21.28 -3.27
N ASP A 183 32.54 -20.87 -2.10
CA ASP A 183 32.73 -21.62 -0.86
C ASP A 183 32.01 -22.97 -0.96
N GLN A 184 32.40 -23.94 -0.12
CA GLN A 184 31.73 -25.25 -0.08
C GLN A 184 30.33 -25.16 0.53
N LEU A 185 29.38 -24.60 -0.24
CA LEU A 185 27.98 -24.52 0.13
C LEU A 185 27.31 -25.89 0.03
N THR A 186 26.55 -26.24 1.06
CA THR A 186 25.66 -27.39 1.08
C THR A 186 24.54 -27.21 0.05
N LEU A 187 23.90 -28.33 -0.35
CA LEU A 187 22.73 -28.27 -1.24
C LEU A 187 21.57 -27.48 -0.64
N LYS A 188 21.48 -27.42 0.70
CA LYS A 188 20.44 -26.67 1.39
C LYS A 188 20.69 -25.17 1.25
N GLU A 189 21.90 -24.71 1.53
CA GLU A 189 22.29 -23.30 1.38
C GLU A 189 22.12 -22.81 -0.06
N LEU A 190 22.46 -23.64 -1.05
CA LEU A 190 22.24 -23.32 -2.46
C LEU A 190 20.77 -23.17 -2.85
N VAL A 191 19.87 -23.93 -2.22
CA VAL A 191 18.43 -23.80 -2.46
C VAL A 191 17.85 -22.60 -1.70
N ASP A 192 18.34 -22.35 -0.49
CA ASP A 192 17.94 -21.22 0.34
C ASP A 192 18.30 -19.87 -0.34
N LEU A 193 19.41 -19.81 -1.10
CA LEU A 193 19.75 -18.64 -1.95
C LEU A 193 18.67 -18.28 -2.98
N PHE A 194 17.89 -19.26 -3.44
CA PHE A 194 16.81 -19.04 -4.41
C PHE A 194 15.46 -18.74 -3.76
N GLU A 195 15.37 -18.63 -2.43
CA GLU A 195 14.12 -18.34 -1.73
C GLU A 195 13.38 -17.08 -2.23
N PRO A 196 14.06 -15.95 -2.52
CA PRO A 196 13.39 -14.78 -3.12
C PRO A 196 12.74 -15.11 -4.47
N VAL A 197 13.44 -15.90 -5.29
CA VAL A 197 12.95 -16.36 -6.60
C VAL A 197 11.76 -17.30 -6.43
N LEU A 198 11.84 -18.26 -5.53
CA LEU A 198 10.76 -19.20 -5.24
C LEU A 198 9.51 -18.48 -4.71
N SER A 199 9.69 -17.44 -3.89
CA SER A 199 8.60 -16.59 -3.40
C SER A 199 7.91 -15.84 -4.54
N GLY A 200 8.66 -15.30 -5.49
CA GLY A 200 8.07 -14.69 -6.68
C GLY A 200 7.33 -15.68 -7.57
N LEU A 201 7.85 -16.89 -7.74
CA LEU A 201 7.14 -17.95 -8.48
C LEU A 201 5.84 -18.37 -7.80
N GLN A 202 5.81 -18.43 -6.47
CA GLN A 202 4.60 -18.68 -5.71
C GLN A 202 3.53 -17.61 -5.98
N ILE A 203 3.91 -16.34 -5.92
CA ILE A 203 2.95 -15.22 -6.08
C ILE A 203 2.49 -15.13 -7.54
N GLN A 204 3.38 -15.38 -8.49
CA GLN A 204 3.08 -15.27 -9.92
C GLN A 204 2.28 -16.46 -10.47
N TYR A 205 2.58 -17.69 -10.03
CA TYR A 205 2.02 -18.93 -10.61
C TYR A 205 1.26 -19.79 -9.60
N GLY A 206 1.09 -19.33 -8.35
CA GLY A 206 0.35 -20.05 -7.31
C GLY A 206 1.00 -21.35 -6.82
N THR A 207 2.24 -21.64 -7.22
CA THR A 207 2.89 -22.93 -6.88
C THR A 207 3.55 -22.89 -5.51
N PRO A 208 3.17 -23.79 -4.55
CA PRO A 208 3.75 -23.89 -3.22
C PRO A 208 5.29 -23.85 -3.23
N ILE A 209 5.89 -22.92 -2.48
CA ILE A 209 7.36 -22.81 -2.32
C ILE A 209 7.96 -24.17 -1.92
N GLU A 210 7.36 -24.86 -0.96
CA GLU A 210 7.81 -26.17 -0.50
C GLU A 210 7.75 -27.25 -1.59
N HIS A 211 6.76 -27.17 -2.48
CA HIS A 211 6.69 -28.05 -3.64
C HIS A 211 7.87 -27.78 -4.58
N LEU A 212 8.12 -26.51 -4.90
CA LEU A 212 9.26 -26.12 -5.75
C LEU A 212 10.60 -26.52 -5.12
N LYS A 213 10.82 -26.26 -3.83
CA LYS A 213 12.01 -26.69 -3.09
C LYS A 213 12.21 -28.20 -3.19
N LYS A 214 11.14 -29.01 -3.04
CA LYS A 214 11.20 -30.48 -3.19
C LYS A 214 11.58 -30.90 -4.62
N LEU A 215 11.01 -30.28 -5.64
CA LEU A 215 11.34 -30.58 -7.04
C LEU A 215 12.79 -30.23 -7.38
N VAL A 216 13.25 -29.03 -6.99
CA VAL A 216 14.65 -28.60 -7.17
C VAL A 216 15.60 -29.59 -6.50
N ASN A 217 15.35 -29.92 -5.23
CA ASN A 217 16.16 -30.90 -4.49
C ASN A 217 16.18 -32.28 -5.15
N ARG A 218 15.04 -32.78 -5.64
CA ARG A 218 14.95 -34.06 -6.35
C ARG A 218 15.81 -34.05 -7.62
N ARG A 219 15.87 -32.93 -8.34
CA ARG A 219 16.68 -32.78 -9.56
C ARG A 219 18.17 -32.68 -9.27
N LEU A 220 18.56 -31.90 -8.25
CA LEU A 220 19.95 -31.80 -7.81
C LEU A 220 20.50 -33.17 -7.38
N ARG A 221 19.72 -33.95 -6.62
CA ARG A 221 20.10 -35.33 -6.22
C ARG A 221 20.21 -36.26 -7.42
N ARG A 222 19.24 -36.24 -8.35
CA ARG A 222 19.28 -37.09 -9.56
C ARG A 222 20.53 -36.88 -10.40
N LYS A 223 21.01 -35.65 -10.57
CA LYS A 223 22.27 -35.38 -11.30
C LYS A 223 23.51 -35.81 -10.52
N ARG A 224 23.53 -35.64 -9.18
CA ARG A 224 24.64 -36.07 -8.30
C ARG A 224 24.84 -37.59 -8.28
N PHE A 225 23.74 -38.35 -8.31
CA PHE A 225 23.75 -39.83 -8.33
C PHE A 225 23.62 -40.44 -9.75
N GLY A 226 23.37 -39.61 -10.76
CA GLY A 226 23.09 -40.03 -12.14
C GLY A 226 24.28 -40.61 -12.91
N LYS A 227 25.53 -40.32 -12.53
CA LYS A 227 26.70 -40.99 -13.15
C LYS A 227 26.78 -42.49 -12.82
N ARG A 228 26.10 -42.98 -11.77
CA ARG A 228 26.03 -44.43 -11.45
C ARG A 228 24.77 -45.13 -11.98
N ALA A 229 23.76 -44.39 -12.45
CA ALA A 229 22.47 -44.97 -12.89
C ALA A 229 22.13 -44.71 -14.37
N ALA A 230 22.87 -43.86 -15.08
CA ALA A 230 22.60 -43.48 -16.47
C ALA A 230 23.19 -44.43 -17.51
N LEU A 231 23.02 -45.75 -17.34
CA LEU A 231 23.16 -46.72 -18.44
C LEU A 231 21.84 -47.43 -18.80
N ARG A 232 20.71 -47.04 -18.18
CA ARG A 232 19.39 -47.53 -18.57
C ARG A 232 18.38 -46.39 -18.54
N ARG A 233 17.83 -46.04 -19.70
CA ARG A 233 16.85 -44.97 -20.00
C ARG A 233 17.44 -43.60 -20.33
N ALA A 234 18.03 -43.52 -21.52
CA ALA A 234 18.15 -42.28 -22.27
C ALA A 234 17.53 -42.48 -23.65
N GLU A 235 16.20 -42.57 -23.71
CA GLU A 235 15.44 -42.32 -24.94
C GLU A 235 14.19 -41.53 -24.58
N GLY A 236 14.27 -40.21 -24.77
CA GLY A 236 13.22 -39.22 -24.53
C GLY A 236 13.75 -37.86 -25.00
N PRO A 237 12.94 -37.06 -25.71
CA PRO A 237 13.41 -36.31 -26.87
C PRO A 237 14.32 -35.14 -26.48
N VAL A 238 15.61 -35.28 -26.78
CA VAL A 238 16.64 -34.23 -26.65
C VAL A 238 16.43 -33.10 -27.69
N GLN A 239 15.47 -33.26 -28.59
CA GLN A 239 15.24 -32.38 -29.74
C GLN A 239 14.59 -31.02 -29.39
N TRP A 240 13.85 -30.91 -28.28
CA TRP A 240 13.22 -29.62 -27.90
C TRP A 240 14.19 -28.66 -27.21
N LEU A 241 15.30 -29.15 -26.66
CA LEU A 241 16.30 -28.32 -25.96
C LEU A 241 17.17 -27.51 -26.94
N GLN A 242 17.37 -28.00 -28.17
CA GLN A 242 18.17 -27.33 -29.19
C GLN A 242 17.37 -26.23 -29.91
N LEU A 243 16.07 -26.43 -30.12
CA LEU A 243 15.18 -25.41 -30.71
C LEU A 243 14.91 -24.22 -29.78
N TRP A 244 15.14 -24.37 -28.47
CA TRP A 244 14.84 -23.34 -27.47
C TRP A 244 15.99 -22.35 -27.22
N ASN A 245 17.17 -22.63 -27.77
CA ASN A 245 18.39 -21.86 -27.49
C ASN A 245 18.61 -20.68 -28.45
N ASP A 246 17.94 -20.65 -29.61
CA ASP A 246 18.30 -19.72 -30.68
C ASP A 246 17.30 -18.57 -30.96
N LYS A 247 16.09 -18.56 -30.37
CA LYS A 247 15.20 -17.39 -30.48
C LYS A 247 14.29 -17.23 -29.27
N MET A 248 14.68 -16.36 -28.35
CA MET A 248 13.73 -15.55 -27.57
C MET A 248 14.33 -14.15 -27.42
N PRO A 249 13.69 -13.09 -27.95
CA PRO A 249 14.11 -11.71 -27.70
C PRO A 249 13.96 -11.38 -26.21
N GLU A 250 14.74 -10.42 -25.73
CA GLU A 250 14.73 -9.90 -24.33
C GLU A 250 13.37 -9.40 -23.82
N GLU A 251 12.30 -9.44 -24.63
CA GLU A 251 10.99 -8.86 -24.32
C GLU A 251 9.80 -9.76 -24.69
N ALA A 252 9.91 -11.09 -24.57
CA ALA A 252 8.72 -11.93 -24.77
C ALA A 252 7.69 -11.68 -23.64
N PRO A 253 6.45 -11.23 -23.95
CA PRO A 253 5.42 -11.05 -22.95
C PRO A 253 5.04 -12.42 -22.38
N LEU A 254 5.02 -12.53 -21.05
CA LEU A 254 4.55 -13.70 -20.29
C LEU A 254 3.03 -13.98 -20.47
N ASN A 255 2.43 -13.48 -21.55
CA ASN A 255 1.06 -13.78 -21.96
C ASN A 255 1.07 -14.95 -22.94
N LEU A 256 1.45 -16.13 -22.45
CA LEU A 256 1.17 -17.40 -23.11
C LEU A 256 0.87 -18.45 -22.04
N LEU A 257 -0.44 -18.59 -21.80
CA LEU A 257 -1.14 -19.68 -21.11
C LEU A 257 -0.71 -19.98 -19.65
N SER A 258 -1.74 -20.07 -18.82
CA SER A 258 -1.79 -20.08 -17.36
C SER A 258 -1.16 -21.28 -16.65
N ILE A 259 -0.24 -22.02 -17.26
CA ILE A 259 0.43 -23.16 -16.60
C ILE A 259 1.87 -23.27 -17.13
N TYR A 260 2.80 -22.47 -16.61
CA TYR A 260 4.20 -22.92 -16.63
C TYR A 260 4.30 -24.07 -15.64
N PRO A 261 4.58 -25.30 -16.09
CA PRO A 261 4.61 -26.42 -15.19
C PRO A 261 5.73 -26.23 -14.16
N SER A 262 5.40 -26.37 -12.89
CA SER A 262 6.33 -26.24 -11.76
C SER A 262 7.63 -27.05 -11.94
N TYR A 263 7.58 -28.14 -12.70
CA TYR A 263 8.74 -28.94 -13.06
C TYR A 263 9.75 -28.20 -13.95
N LEU A 264 9.32 -27.39 -14.92
CA LEU A 264 10.21 -26.62 -15.80
C LEU A 264 10.96 -25.52 -15.02
N LEU A 265 10.24 -24.85 -14.12
CA LEU A 265 10.80 -23.84 -13.23
C LEU A 265 11.86 -24.45 -12.30
N ALA A 266 11.52 -25.57 -11.66
CA ALA A 266 12.46 -26.31 -10.82
C ALA A 266 13.68 -26.83 -11.60
N ASP A 267 13.49 -27.28 -12.84
CA ASP A 267 14.58 -27.72 -13.71
C ASP A 267 15.54 -26.58 -14.07
N ARG A 268 15.02 -25.38 -14.38
CA ARG A 268 15.86 -24.19 -14.63
C ARG A 268 16.68 -23.79 -13.42
N ILE A 269 16.06 -23.74 -12.23
CA ILE A 269 16.75 -23.41 -10.97
C ILE A 269 17.85 -24.43 -10.70
N ALA A 270 17.53 -25.73 -10.78
CA ALA A 270 18.51 -26.79 -10.57
C ALA A 270 19.67 -26.72 -11.58
N HIS A 271 19.40 -26.38 -12.85
CA HIS A 271 20.43 -26.23 -13.86
C HIS A 271 21.39 -25.06 -13.53
N LYS A 272 20.85 -23.91 -13.10
CA LYS A 272 21.67 -22.74 -12.70
C LYS A 272 22.58 -23.08 -11.52
N ILE A 273 22.05 -23.73 -10.49
CA ILE A 273 22.82 -24.21 -9.33
C ILE A 273 23.94 -25.16 -9.77
N LEU A 274 23.63 -26.15 -10.61
CA LEU A 274 24.64 -27.12 -11.06
C LEU A 274 25.73 -26.50 -11.93
N ARG A 275 25.38 -25.52 -12.79
CA ARG A 275 26.35 -24.80 -13.61
C ARG A 275 27.30 -23.98 -12.73
N PHE A 276 26.76 -23.31 -11.71
CA PHE A 276 27.55 -22.58 -10.73
C PHE A 276 28.52 -23.51 -9.97
N GLN A 277 28.03 -24.63 -9.43
CA GLN A 277 28.88 -25.63 -8.77
C GLN A 277 29.99 -26.18 -9.69
N HIS A 278 29.66 -26.45 -10.95
CA HIS A 278 30.66 -26.89 -11.92
C HIS A 278 31.73 -25.80 -12.15
N HIS A 279 31.32 -24.54 -12.29
CA HIS A 279 32.25 -23.43 -12.46
C HIS A 279 33.22 -23.34 -11.27
N CYS A 280 32.71 -23.32 -10.04
CA CYS A 280 33.52 -23.27 -8.83
C CYS A 280 34.53 -24.43 -8.71
N ASN A 281 34.10 -25.65 -9.06
CA ASN A 281 34.99 -26.83 -9.06
C ASN A 281 36.08 -26.72 -10.13
N SER A 282 35.77 -26.19 -11.31
CA SER A 282 36.74 -26.01 -12.40
C SER A 282 37.76 -24.91 -12.08
N THR A 283 37.35 -23.81 -11.44
CA THR A 283 38.27 -22.75 -11.01
C THR A 283 39.20 -23.21 -9.88
N ALA A 284 38.71 -24.04 -8.94
CA ALA A 284 39.55 -24.61 -7.88
C ALA A 284 40.66 -25.54 -8.42
N LEU A 285 40.43 -26.20 -9.56
CA LEU A 285 41.41 -27.07 -10.23
C LEU A 285 42.47 -26.29 -11.03
N LEU A 286 42.25 -25.01 -11.34
CA LEU A 286 43.17 -24.15 -12.10
C LEU A 286 44.08 -23.30 -11.21
N THR A 287 43.83 -23.29 -9.89
CA THR A 287 44.61 -22.57 -8.87
C THR A 287 45.55 -23.48 -8.08
N LEU A 288 45.67 -24.75 -8.47
CA LEU A 288 46.64 -25.75 -7.97
C LEU A 288 47.71 -25.98 -9.04
#